data_AF-A0A841BB47-F1
#
_entry.id   AF-A0A841BB47-F1
#
_cell.length_a   1.000
_cell.length_b   1.000
_cell.length_c   1.000
_cell.angle_alpha   90.00
_cell.angle_beta   90.00
_cell.angle_gamma   90.00
#
_symmetry.space_group_name_H-M   'P 1'
#
loop_
_entity.id
_entity.type
_entity.pdbx_description
1 polymer ?
#
loop_
_entity_poly.entity_id
_entity_poly.type
_entity_poly.pdbx_seq_one_letter_code
_entity_poly.pdbx_strand_id
1 'polypeptide(L)'
;MEDHKIVQRNIALQREWYGEPLGDRVRRLVVAFDISQAFLAEVLGISAPMLSQVMSGRRAKIGNPVVLAKMIMLERKVLVPAVAAGDRKAMQEALEDVRDSRPTVGRDSIPVGAVADDQGVLAALRDIGEDEDLTEAAKLLDDDFPSLADLLRRAAKNS
;
A
#
# COMPACT_ATOMS: atom_id res chain seq x y z
N MET A 1 18.72 20.77 -22.37
CA MET A 1 17.51 21.60 -22.20
C MET A 1 16.25 20.74 -22.29
N GLU A 2 16.08 19.93 -23.35
CA GLU A 2 14.95 19.00 -23.54
C GLU A 2 14.81 17.98 -22.38
N ASP A 3 15.89 17.25 -22.06
CA ASP A 3 15.90 16.23 -21.00
C ASP A 3 15.51 16.76 -19.63
N HIS A 4 15.97 17.97 -19.29
CA HIS A 4 15.62 18.61 -18.03
C HIS A 4 14.12 18.92 -17.97
N LYS A 5 13.52 19.39 -19.07
CA LYS A 5 12.07 19.63 -19.15
C LYS A 5 11.27 18.33 -18.99
N ILE A 6 11.73 17.23 -19.59
CA ILE A 6 11.10 15.91 -19.45
C ILE A 6 11.13 15.45 -17.99
N VAL A 7 12.28 15.55 -17.33
CA VAL A 7 12.43 15.18 -15.92
C VAL A 7 11.52 16.02 -15.03
N GLN A 8 11.49 17.34 -15.21
CA GLN A 8 10.61 18.21 -14.41
C GLN A 8 9.13 17.88 -14.63
N ARG A 9 8.70 17.66 -15.88
CA ARG A 9 7.33 17.24 -16.20
C ARG A 9 6.98 15.92 -15.51
N ASN A 10 7.88 14.93 -15.57
CA ASN A 10 7.65 13.63 -14.96
C ASN A 10 7.57 13.70 -13.43
N ILE A 11 8.40 14.53 -12.79
CA ILE A 11 8.32 14.77 -11.35
C ILE A 11 6.98 15.43 -10.98
N ALA A 12 6.50 16.37 -11.80
CA ALA A 12 5.18 16.97 -11.60
C ALA A 12 4.06 15.93 -11.70
N LEU A 13 4.10 15.06 -12.73
CA LEU A 13 3.14 13.94 -12.86
C LEU A 13 3.22 12.95 -11.69
N GLN A 14 4.41 12.70 -11.15
CA GLN A 14 4.55 11.85 -9.96
C GLN A 14 3.84 12.46 -8.74
N ARG A 15 3.97 13.78 -8.53
CA ARG A 15 3.24 14.48 -7.46
C ARG A 15 1.73 14.36 -7.65
N GLU A 16 1.26 14.54 -8.87
CA GLU A 16 -0.16 14.44 -9.21
C GLU A 16 -0.73 13.04 -8.93
N TRP A 17 -0.02 11.97 -9.35
CA TRP A 17 -0.52 10.60 -9.25
C TRP A 17 -0.24 9.92 -7.92
N TYR A 18 0.85 10.28 -7.25
CA TYR A 18 1.35 9.58 -6.06
C TYR A 18 1.46 10.48 -4.82
N GLY A 19 1.08 11.75 -4.91
CA GLY A 19 1.11 12.75 -3.84
C GLY A 19 2.47 13.45 -3.67
N GLU A 20 3.57 12.79 -4.05
CA GLU A 20 4.94 13.33 -3.95
C GLU A 20 5.88 12.64 -4.95
N PRO A 21 7.10 13.17 -5.18
CA PRO A 21 8.07 12.51 -6.07
C PRO A 21 8.47 11.13 -5.56
N LEU A 22 8.47 10.14 -6.44
CA LEU A 22 8.80 8.75 -6.07
C LEU A 22 10.25 8.62 -5.61
N GLY A 23 11.16 9.46 -6.11
CA GLY A 23 12.54 9.50 -5.65
C GLY A 23 12.68 9.82 -4.17
N ASP A 24 11.83 10.69 -3.62
CA ASP A 24 11.87 11.08 -2.21
C ASP A 24 11.34 9.95 -1.32
N ARG A 25 10.24 9.31 -1.71
CA ARG A 25 9.69 8.13 -1.04
C ARG A 25 10.71 7.00 -0.93
N VAL A 26 11.34 6.65 -2.05
CA VAL A 26 12.33 5.57 -2.11
C VAL A 26 13.57 5.90 -1.27
N ARG A 27 14.07 7.15 -1.31
CA ARG A 27 15.20 7.57 -0.46
C ARG A 27 14.89 7.43 1.03
N ARG A 28 13.68 7.80 1.45
CA ARG A 28 13.27 7.62 2.86
C ARG A 28 13.26 6.15 3.26
N LEU A 29 12.80 5.24 2.39
CA LEU A 29 12.82 3.80 2.67
C LEU A 29 14.24 3.22 2.74
N VAL A 30 15.12 3.60 1.80
CA VAL A 30 16.54 3.21 1.81
C VAL A 30 17.20 3.59 3.15
N VAL A 31 16.96 4.80 3.62
CA VAL A 31 17.50 5.30 4.90
C VAL A 31 16.84 4.61 6.09
N ALA A 32 15.51 4.50 6.10
CA ALA A 32 14.76 3.95 7.24
C ALA A 32 15.07 2.47 7.51
N PHE A 33 15.37 1.70 6.46
CA PHE A 33 15.71 0.28 6.59
C PHE A 33 17.23 0.00 6.56
N ASP A 34 18.07 1.02 6.39
CA ASP A 34 19.54 0.88 6.25
C ASP A 34 19.95 -0.16 5.16
N ILE A 35 19.34 -0.04 3.97
CA ILE A 35 19.56 -0.96 2.85
C ILE A 35 20.00 -0.25 1.58
N SER A 36 20.58 -0.98 0.63
CA SER A 36 20.88 -0.42 -0.69
C SER A 36 19.61 -0.21 -1.54
N GLN A 37 19.66 0.72 -2.48
CA GLN A 37 18.62 0.89 -3.49
C GLN A 37 18.39 -0.40 -4.31
N ALA A 38 19.45 -1.14 -4.60
CA ALA A 38 19.36 -2.39 -5.36
C ALA A 38 18.55 -3.44 -4.58
N PHE A 39 18.83 -3.58 -3.29
CA PHE A 39 18.09 -4.51 -2.42
C PHE A 39 16.63 -4.09 -2.26
N LEU A 40 16.36 -2.78 -2.13
CA LEU A 40 14.98 -2.29 -2.12
C LEU A 40 14.24 -2.61 -3.44
N ALA A 41 14.91 -2.53 -4.59
CA ALA A 41 14.31 -2.93 -5.86
C ALA A 41 13.88 -4.41 -5.87
N GLU A 42 14.72 -5.30 -5.31
CA GLU A 42 14.43 -6.72 -5.16
C GLU A 42 13.19 -6.95 -4.26
N VAL A 43 13.13 -6.29 -3.11
CA VAL A 43 11.98 -6.37 -2.18
C VAL A 43 10.68 -5.91 -2.86
N LEU A 44 10.76 -4.81 -3.63
CA LEU A 44 9.61 -4.26 -4.37
C LEU A 44 9.22 -5.08 -5.61
N GLY A 45 10.06 -6.03 -6.04
CA GLY A 45 9.82 -6.84 -7.24
C GLY A 45 9.99 -6.08 -8.55
N ILE A 46 10.92 -5.12 -8.60
CA ILE A 46 11.29 -4.38 -9.82
C ILE A 46 12.79 -4.41 -10.06
N SER A 47 13.21 -4.20 -11.30
CA SER A 47 14.64 -4.12 -11.62
C SER A 47 15.28 -2.84 -11.06
N ALA A 48 16.53 -2.92 -10.62
CA ALA A 48 17.28 -1.77 -10.15
C ALA A 48 17.38 -0.61 -11.19
N PRO A 49 17.57 -0.87 -12.51
CA PRO A 49 17.51 0.18 -13.52
C PRO A 49 16.14 0.87 -13.58
N MET A 50 15.05 0.11 -13.46
CA MET A 50 13.70 0.66 -13.46
C MET A 50 13.48 1.56 -12.25
N LEU A 51 13.89 1.13 -11.06
CA LEU A 51 13.84 1.96 -9.85
C LEU A 51 14.65 3.26 -10.04
N SER A 52 15.87 3.17 -10.58
CA SER A 52 16.72 4.34 -10.87
C SER A 52 16.06 5.35 -11.84
N GLN A 53 15.42 4.88 -12.91
CA GLN A 53 14.71 5.75 -13.85
C GLN A 53 13.55 6.50 -13.21
N VAL A 54 12.81 5.82 -12.32
CA VAL A 54 11.68 6.42 -11.59
C VAL A 54 12.17 7.43 -10.55
N MET A 55 13.19 7.07 -9.76
CA MET A 55 13.77 7.95 -8.74
C MET A 55 14.39 9.23 -9.32
N SER A 56 14.97 9.15 -10.51
CA SER A 56 15.58 10.30 -11.20
C SER A 56 14.59 11.14 -12.00
N GLY A 57 13.29 10.79 -11.98
CA GLY A 57 12.27 11.48 -12.78
C GLY A 57 12.39 11.25 -14.29
N ARG A 58 13.30 10.37 -14.75
CA ARG A 58 13.37 9.99 -16.17
C ARG A 58 12.16 9.15 -16.60
N ARG A 59 11.47 8.52 -15.64
CA ARG A 59 10.19 7.84 -15.84
C ARG A 59 9.13 8.31 -14.84
N ALA A 60 7.96 8.73 -15.34
CA ALA A 60 6.89 9.25 -14.50
C ALA A 60 6.11 8.17 -13.73
N LYS A 61 5.86 7.00 -14.34
CA LYS A 61 4.91 6.00 -13.82
C LYS A 61 5.54 4.66 -13.49
N ILE A 62 5.11 4.05 -12.37
CA ILE A 62 5.26 2.62 -12.07
C ILE A 62 4.07 1.89 -12.72
N GLY A 63 4.33 1.05 -13.72
CA GLY A 63 3.27 0.36 -14.47
C GLY A 63 2.61 -0.79 -13.70
N ASN A 64 3.35 -1.43 -12.79
CA ASN A 64 2.84 -2.54 -11.99
C ASN A 64 2.29 -2.03 -10.64
N PRO A 65 0.97 -2.10 -10.41
CA PRO A 65 0.35 -1.63 -9.16
C PRO A 65 0.80 -2.40 -7.91
N VAL A 66 1.25 -3.66 -8.04
CA VAL A 66 1.80 -4.46 -6.92
C VAL A 66 3.01 -3.79 -6.29
N VAL A 67 3.84 -3.13 -7.10
CA VAL A 67 5.07 -2.45 -6.66
C VAL A 67 4.74 -1.26 -5.77
N LEU A 68 3.72 -0.48 -6.16
CA LEU A 68 3.24 0.63 -5.36
C LEU A 68 2.65 0.14 -4.03
N ALA A 69 1.87 -0.95 -4.07
CA ALA A 69 1.32 -1.55 -2.86
C ALA A 69 2.45 -1.98 -1.89
N LYS A 70 3.48 -2.67 -2.38
CA LYS A 70 4.66 -3.04 -1.57
C LYS A 70 5.40 -1.83 -1.00
N MET A 71 5.53 -0.74 -1.75
CA MET A 71 6.14 0.49 -1.26
C MET A 71 5.33 1.09 -0.09
N ILE A 72 4.00 1.14 -0.23
CA ILE A 72 3.09 1.60 0.84
C ILE A 72 3.18 0.68 2.08
N MET A 73 3.29 -0.64 1.88
CA MET A 73 3.49 -1.58 2.98
C MET A 73 4.78 -1.29 3.75
N LEU A 74 5.89 -1.03 3.06
CA LEU A 74 7.15 -0.65 3.71
C LEU A 74 7.02 0.68 4.46
N GLU A 75 6.40 1.70 3.86
CA GLU A 75 6.18 3.00 4.51
C GLU A 75 5.40 2.87 5.82
N ARG A 76 4.41 1.97 5.87
CA ARG A 76 3.69 1.66 7.11
C ARG A 76 4.55 0.90 8.11
N LYS A 77 5.35 -0.06 7.66
CA LYS A 77 6.23 -0.85 8.54
C LYS A 77 7.32 -0.01 9.21
N VAL A 78 7.75 1.10 8.60
CA VAL A 78 8.65 2.07 9.25
C VAL A 78 8.07 2.61 10.57
N LEU A 79 6.75 2.66 10.72
CA LEU A 79 6.07 3.15 11.92
C LEU A 79 5.94 2.10 13.03
N VAL A 80 6.28 0.83 12.76
CA VAL A 80 6.25 -0.23 13.78
C VAL A 80 7.32 0.09 14.84
N PRO A 81 7.00 0.08 16.15
CA PRO A 81 7.93 0.55 17.18
C PRO A 81 9.33 -0.08 17.14
N ALA A 82 9.42 -1.39 16.90
CA ALA A 82 10.70 -2.08 16.80
C ALA A 82 11.52 -1.63 15.57
N VAL A 83 10.86 -1.43 14.42
CA VAL A 83 11.49 -0.91 13.20
C VAL A 83 11.93 0.53 13.41
N ALA A 84 11.05 1.38 13.97
CA ALA A 84 11.35 2.78 14.27
C ALA A 84 12.50 2.93 15.28
N ALA A 85 12.68 1.96 16.19
CA ALA A 85 13.80 1.90 17.12
C ALA A 85 15.12 1.40 16.48
N GLY A 86 15.10 1.01 15.20
CA GLY A 86 16.27 0.49 14.48
C GLY A 86 16.64 -0.95 14.82
N ASP A 87 15.69 -1.75 15.33
CA ASP A 87 15.93 -3.18 15.55
C ASP A 87 16.16 -3.88 14.20
N ARG A 88 17.39 -4.37 14.00
CA ARG A 88 17.83 -5.02 12.75
C ARG A 88 16.99 -6.25 12.42
N LYS A 89 16.58 -7.04 13.41
CA LYS A 89 15.76 -8.24 13.18
C LYS A 89 14.37 -7.83 12.71
N ALA A 90 13.76 -6.85 13.37
CA ALA A 90 12.45 -6.34 12.97
C ALA A 90 12.47 -5.70 11.57
N MET A 91 13.53 -4.96 11.24
CA MET A 91 13.73 -4.41 9.89
C MET A 91 13.84 -5.50 8.82
N GLN A 92 14.60 -6.56 9.09
CA GLN A 92 14.75 -7.68 8.16
C GLN A 92 13.43 -8.43 7.97
N GLU A 93 12.71 -8.75 9.05
CA GLU A 93 11.40 -9.41 9.00
C GLU A 93 10.38 -8.56 8.23
N ALA A 94 10.40 -7.23 8.41
CA ALA A 94 9.56 -6.30 7.67
C ALA A 94 9.82 -6.33 6.15
N LEU A 95 11.09 -6.40 5.74
CA LEU A 95 11.50 -6.46 4.33
C LEU A 95 11.13 -7.82 3.70
N GLU A 96 11.30 -8.91 4.44
CA GLU A 96 10.93 -10.27 3.99
C GLU A 96 9.42 -10.42 3.83
N ASP A 97 8.64 -9.95 4.81
CA ASP A 97 7.18 -9.97 4.73
C ASP A 97 6.67 -9.22 3.48
N VAL A 98 7.23 -8.05 3.17
CA VAL A 98 6.86 -7.32 1.96
C VAL A 98 7.36 -8.03 0.70
N ARG A 99 8.56 -8.60 0.70
CA ARG A 99 9.09 -9.35 -0.44
C ARG A 99 8.19 -10.53 -0.80
N ASP A 100 7.68 -11.25 0.19
CA ASP A 100 6.90 -12.47 -0.03
C ASP A 100 5.40 -12.17 -0.19
N SER A 101 4.96 -10.95 0.15
CA SER A 101 3.59 -10.49 -0.07
C SER A 101 3.15 -10.52 -1.54
N ARG A 102 1.88 -10.87 -1.74
CA ARG A 102 1.19 -10.87 -3.04
C ARG A 102 -0.07 -9.99 -2.94
N PRO A 103 0.09 -8.66 -2.83
CA PRO A 103 -1.07 -7.77 -2.70
C PRO A 103 -1.93 -7.85 -3.95
N THR A 104 -3.23 -8.10 -3.76
CA THR A 104 -4.23 -8.03 -4.81
C THR A 104 -4.70 -6.58 -4.94
N VAL A 105 -4.44 -5.99 -6.09
CA VAL A 105 -4.92 -4.66 -6.45
C VAL A 105 -6.15 -4.83 -7.34
N GLY A 106 -7.32 -4.58 -6.77
CA GLY A 106 -8.57 -4.52 -7.52
C GLY A 106 -8.57 -3.30 -8.43
N ARG A 107 -9.29 -3.37 -9.54
CA ARG A 107 -9.36 -2.28 -10.54
C ARG A 107 -9.92 -0.97 -9.96
N ASP A 108 -10.59 -1.05 -8.81
CA ASP A 108 -11.17 0.08 -8.07
C ASP A 108 -10.49 0.40 -6.72
N SER A 109 -9.40 -0.30 -6.37
CA SER A 109 -8.68 -0.10 -5.11
C SER A 109 -7.25 0.39 -5.34
N ILE A 110 -7.12 1.66 -5.74
CA ILE A 110 -5.91 2.39 -5.35
C ILE A 110 -6.08 2.67 -3.85
N PRO A 111 -5.17 2.23 -2.97
CA PRO A 111 -5.27 2.53 -1.55
C PRO A 111 -4.85 3.99 -1.33
N VAL A 112 -5.77 4.91 -1.63
CA VAL A 112 -5.70 6.30 -1.19
C VAL A 112 -6.48 6.37 0.13
N GLY A 113 -5.73 6.31 1.23
CA GLY A 113 -6.27 6.55 2.58
C GLY A 113 -7.04 5.36 3.17
N ALA A 114 -6.68 5.01 4.40
CA ALA A 114 -7.48 4.18 5.32
C ALA A 114 -8.03 2.85 4.75
N VAL A 115 -7.15 1.86 4.58
CA VAL A 115 -7.59 0.47 4.83
C VAL A 115 -7.24 0.22 6.30
N ALA A 116 -8.18 0.57 7.19
CA ALA A 116 -8.35 -0.25 8.37
C ALA A 116 -8.43 -1.68 7.85
N ASP A 117 -7.57 -2.57 8.36
CA ASP A 117 -7.55 -3.98 8.00
C ASP A 117 -9.00 -4.47 7.81
N ASP A 118 -9.39 -4.78 6.57
CA ASP A 118 -10.75 -5.23 6.27
C ASP A 118 -11.12 -6.38 7.20
N GLN A 119 -10.15 -7.22 7.61
CA GLN A 119 -10.36 -8.26 8.62
C GLN A 119 -10.65 -7.69 10.01
N GLY A 120 -9.92 -6.66 10.44
CA GLY A 120 -10.16 -5.96 11.70
C GLY A 120 -11.55 -5.29 11.77
N VAL A 121 -12.00 -4.67 10.68
CA VAL A 121 -13.35 -4.08 10.60
C VAL A 121 -14.42 -5.17 10.65
N LEU A 122 -14.24 -6.25 9.88
CA LEU A 122 -15.17 -7.38 9.89
C LEU A 122 -15.22 -8.09 11.25
N ALA A 123 -14.08 -8.22 11.93
CA ALA A 123 -14.00 -8.79 13.27
C ALA A 123 -14.70 -7.92 14.31
N ALA A 124 -14.50 -6.60 14.26
CA ALA A 124 -15.18 -5.66 15.15
C ALA A 124 -16.71 -5.68 14.95
N LEU A 125 -17.19 -5.85 13.71
CA LEU A 125 -18.62 -5.99 13.44
C LEU A 125 -19.21 -7.28 14.03
N ARG A 126 -18.48 -8.40 13.99
CA ARG A 126 -18.90 -9.67 14.63
C ARG A 126 -18.93 -9.59 16.15
N ASP A 127 -18.09 -8.76 16.75
CA ASP A 127 -18.09 -8.55 18.21
C ASP A 127 -19.32 -7.75 18.66
N ILE A 128 -19.89 -6.91 17.77
CA ILE A 128 -21.04 -6.06 18.06
C ILE A 128 -22.38 -6.79 17.86
N GLY A 129 -22.46 -7.72 16.89
CA GLY A 129 -23.71 -8.40 16.57
C GLY A 129 -23.51 -9.80 15.99
N GLU A 130 -24.51 -10.66 16.20
CA GLU A 130 -24.52 -12.03 15.69
C GLU A 130 -24.76 -12.06 14.17
N ASP A 131 -24.41 -13.18 13.53
CA ASP A 131 -24.49 -13.32 12.06
C ASP A 131 -25.90 -13.06 11.51
N GLU A 132 -26.94 -13.46 12.25
CA GLU A 132 -28.34 -13.26 11.90
C GLU A 132 -28.70 -11.76 11.92
N ASP A 133 -28.29 -11.03 12.96
CA ASP A 133 -28.54 -9.59 13.11
C ASP A 133 -27.81 -8.79 12.03
N LEU A 134 -26.56 -9.15 11.73
CA LEU A 134 -25.77 -8.52 10.66
C LEU A 134 -26.39 -8.78 9.28
N THR A 135 -26.98 -9.95 9.07
CA THR A 135 -27.67 -10.30 7.82
C THR A 135 -28.98 -9.53 7.65
N GLU A 136 -29.78 -9.39 8.70
CA GLU A 136 -31.02 -8.61 8.67
C GLU A 136 -30.74 -7.11 8.51
N ALA A 137 -29.75 -6.57 9.22
CA ALA A 137 -29.30 -5.19 9.05
C ALA A 137 -28.84 -4.92 7.61
N ALA A 138 -28.15 -5.87 6.97
CA ALA A 138 -27.76 -5.74 5.58
C ALA A 138 -28.96 -5.69 4.62
N LYS A 139 -30.05 -6.42 4.90
CA LYS A 139 -31.27 -6.37 4.08
C LYS A 139 -31.96 -5.01 4.18
N LEU A 140 -32.04 -4.45 5.38
CA LEU A 140 -32.66 -3.13 5.61
C LEU A 140 -31.91 -2.00 4.89
N LEU A 141 -30.59 -2.14 4.75
CA LEU A 141 -29.72 -1.12 4.16
C LEU A 141 -29.51 -1.30 2.65
N ASP A 142 -30.01 -2.36 2.02
CA ASP A 142 -29.62 -2.74 0.66
C ASP A 142 -30.07 -1.71 -0.41
N ASP A 143 -31.26 -1.14 -0.23
CA ASP A 143 -31.86 -0.22 -1.20
C ASP A 143 -31.18 1.17 -1.17
N ASP A 144 -30.87 1.67 0.03
CA ASP A 144 -30.35 3.04 0.22
C ASP A 144 -28.82 3.08 0.37
N PHE A 145 -28.20 2.01 0.87
CA PHE A 145 -26.78 1.94 1.23
C PHE A 145 -26.12 0.60 0.85
N PRO A 146 -26.08 0.25 -0.45
CA PRO A 146 -25.66 -1.07 -0.93
C PRO A 146 -24.22 -1.43 -0.53
N SER A 147 -23.32 -0.45 -0.43
CA SER A 147 -21.93 -0.70 0.00
C SER A 147 -21.81 -1.07 1.49
N LEU A 148 -22.66 -0.50 2.36
CA LEU A 148 -22.70 -0.89 3.77
C LEU A 148 -23.37 -2.25 3.94
N ALA A 149 -24.43 -2.52 3.18
CA ALA A 149 -25.09 -3.81 3.15
C ALA A 149 -24.11 -4.95 2.75
N ASP A 150 -23.26 -4.72 1.75
CA ASP A 150 -22.21 -5.68 1.37
C ASP A 150 -21.19 -5.93 2.49
N LEU A 151 -20.75 -4.88 3.19
CA LEU A 151 -19.82 -5.02 4.32
C LEU A 151 -20.40 -5.88 5.44
N LEU A 152 -21.67 -5.67 5.80
CA LEU A 152 -22.36 -6.46 6.83
C LEU A 152 -22.56 -7.92 6.41
N ARG A 153 -22.92 -8.18 5.14
CA ARG A 153 -23.00 -9.55 4.59
C ARG A 153 -21.66 -10.27 4.64
N ARG A 154 -20.56 -9.55 4.38
CA ARG A 154 -19.20 -10.10 4.48
C ARG A 154 -18.82 -10.40 5.92
N ALA A 155 -19.32 -9.63 6.89
CA ALA A 155 -19.10 -9.89 8.31
C ALA A 155 -19.80 -11.19 8.73
N ALA A 156 -21.06 -11.38 8.34
CA ALA A 156 -21.90 -12.53 8.71
C ALA A 156 -21.52 -13.89 8.08
N LYS A 157 -20.72 -13.93 7.01
CA LYS A 157 -20.46 -15.17 6.22
C LYS A 157 -19.28 -16.03 6.69
N ASN A 158 -18.43 -15.52 7.57
CA ASN A 158 -17.13 -16.12 7.89
C ASN A 158 -16.99 -16.52 9.37
N SER A 159 -18.10 -16.90 10.00
CA SER A 159 -18.16 -17.43 11.36
C SER A 159 -18.05 -18.95 11.39
#